data_AF-A0A5Q8CFL2-F1
#
_entry.id   AF-A0A5Q8CFL2-F1
#
_cell.length_a   1.000
_cell.length_b   1.000
_cell.length_c   1.000
_cell.angle_alpha   90.00
_cell.angle_beta   90.00
_cell.angle_gamma   90.00
#
_symmetry.space_group_name_H-M   'P 1'
#
loop_
_entity.id
_entity.type
_entity.pdbx_description
1 polymer ?
#
loop_
_entity_poly.entity_id
_entity_poly.type
_entity_poly.pdbx_seq_one_letter_code
_entity_poly.pdbx_strand_id
1 'polypeptide(L)' 'ARKGRIFIDYLRNGRGNTAAGAFSPRARAGFPIAHPVTWVQVERRIRPDAFTMDHPFRAAQRNAA' A
#
# COMPACT_ATOMS: atom_id res chain seq x y z
N ALA A 1 1.92 12.70 21.84
CA ALA A 1 1.52 13.78 20.92
C ALA A 1 0.53 13.40 19.80
N ARG A 2 0.41 12.14 19.32
CA ARG A 2 -0.46 11.82 18.15
C ARG A 2 -1.38 10.61 18.33
N LYS A 3 -2.29 10.63 19.30
CA LYS A 3 -3.35 9.62 19.43
C LYS A 3 -4.50 9.95 18.45
N GLY A 4 -4.94 8.98 17.66
CA GLY A 4 -6.09 9.10 16.76
C GLY A 4 -5.90 9.96 15.49
N ARG A 5 -4.66 10.22 15.05
CA ARG A 5 -4.39 11.07 13.86
C ARG A 5 -3.38 10.43 12.91
N ILE A 6 -3.56 10.64 11.61
CA ILE A 6 -2.63 10.16 10.55
C ILE A 6 -1.43 11.10 10.43
N PHE A 7 -0.23 10.53 10.37
CA PHE A 7 1.01 11.31 10.23
C PHE A 7 1.28 11.57 8.76
N ILE A 8 1.44 12.85 8.42
CA ILE A 8 1.96 13.26 7.13
C ILE A 8 3.48 13.11 7.23
N ASP A 9 3.99 11.93 6.88
CA ASP A 9 5.42 11.61 6.94
C ASP A 9 6.19 12.32 5.82
N TYR A 10 6.64 13.55 6.11
CA TYR A 10 7.47 14.33 5.21
C TYR A 10 8.96 13.96 5.30
N LEU A 11 9.36 13.08 6.24
CA LEU A 11 10.76 12.76 6.49
C LEU A 11 11.39 11.97 5.34
N ARG A 12 10.59 11.37 4.46
CA ARG A 12 11.07 10.65 3.28
C ARG A 12 11.79 11.53 2.25
N ASN A 13 11.62 12.84 2.31
CA ASN A 13 12.24 13.79 1.38
C ASN A 13 13.67 14.22 1.76
N GLY A 14 14.26 13.63 2.82
CA GLY A 14 15.65 13.88 3.21
C GLY A 14 16.66 13.16 2.31
N ARG A 15 17.85 13.73 2.13
CA ARG A 15 18.95 13.10 1.37
C ARG A 15 19.30 11.73 1.96
N GLY A 16 19.34 10.70 1.12
CA GLY A 16 19.67 9.32 1.50
C GLY A 16 18.49 8.49 1.98
N ASN A 17 17.30 9.09 2.18
CA ASN A 17 16.10 8.33 2.52
C ASN A 17 15.52 7.62 1.28
N THR A 18 14.82 6.52 1.54
CA THR A 18 14.22 5.68 0.50
C THR A 18 12.73 5.44 0.75
N ALA A 19 12.02 5.09 -0.32
CA ALA A 19 10.64 4.62 -0.31
C ALA A 19 10.53 3.36 -1.19
N ALA A 20 9.51 2.55 -0.95
CA ALA A 20 9.22 1.40 -1.81
C ALA A 20 8.86 1.89 -3.22
N GLY A 21 9.50 1.33 -4.25
CA GLY A 21 9.20 1.65 -5.64
C GLY A 21 7.80 1.15 -6.06
N ALA A 22 7.22 1.77 -7.08
CA ALA A 22 5.98 1.28 -7.67
C ALA A 22 6.15 -0.18 -8.13
N PHE A 23 5.11 -1.00 -7.90
CA PHE A 23 5.08 -2.44 -8.17
C PHE A 23 6.06 -3.30 -7.37
N SER A 24 6.86 -2.72 -6.46
CA SER A 24 7.76 -3.52 -5.61
C SER A 24 6.97 -4.44 -4.66
N PRO A 25 7.40 -5.70 -4.45
CA PRO A 25 6.78 -6.61 -3.50
C PRO A 25 7.11 -6.23 -2.07
N ARG A 26 6.23 -6.61 -1.14
CA ARG A 26 6.43 -6.45 0.29
C ARG A 26 6.63 -7.83 0.92
N ALA A 27 7.66 -7.94 1.75
CA ALA A 27 7.94 -9.12 2.56
C ALA A 27 6.89 -9.27 3.69
N ARG A 28 5.67 -9.65 3.32
CA ARG A 28 4.52 -9.92 4.19
C ARG A 28 3.74 -11.11 3.64
N ALA A 29 2.96 -11.77 4.48
CA ALA A 29 2.10 -12.86 4.07
C ALA A 29 1.19 -12.45 2.90
N GLY A 30 1.09 -13.31 1.89
CA GLY A 30 0.36 -13.03 0.65
C GLY A 30 1.10 -12.12 -0.36
N PHE A 31 2.35 -11.73 -0.07
CA PHE A 31 3.22 -10.95 -0.97
C PHE A 31 2.52 -9.75 -1.65
N PRO A 32 1.95 -8.81 -0.88
CA PRO A 32 1.31 -7.63 -1.45
C PRO A 32 2.33 -6.75 -2.17
N ILE A 33 1.90 -6.02 -3.19
CA ILE A 33 2.73 -5.14 -4.00
C ILE A 33 2.36 -3.66 -3.81
N ALA A 34 3.33 -2.75 -3.97
CA ALA A 34 3.11 -1.31 -3.98
C ALA A 34 2.45 -0.86 -5.31
N HIS A 35 1.22 -1.32 -5.53
CA HIS A 35 0.49 -1.09 -6.79
C HIS A 35 -0.01 0.36 -6.88
N PRO A 36 0.24 1.08 -7.99
CA PRO A 36 -0.38 2.37 -8.27
C PRO A 36 -1.90 2.28 -8.31
N VAL A 37 -2.62 3.21 -7.67
CA VAL A 37 -4.09 3.20 -7.63
C VAL A 37 -4.66 4.54 -8.06
N THR A 38 -5.91 4.51 -8.52
CA THR A 38 -6.68 5.72 -8.87
C THR A 38 -7.30 6.36 -7.63
N TRP A 39 -7.62 7.66 -7.71
CA TRP A 39 -8.34 8.37 -6.65
C TRP A 39 -9.69 7.72 -6.31
N VAL A 40 -10.44 7.27 -7.32
CA VAL A 40 -11.73 6.57 -7.12
C VAL A 40 -11.56 5.30 -6.29
N GLN A 41 -10.47 4.55 -6.47
CA GLN A 41 -10.18 3.36 -5.64
C GLN A 41 -9.87 3.76 -4.19
N VAL A 42 -9.13 4.85 -3.97
CA VAL A 42 -8.82 5.38 -2.64
C VAL A 42 -10.11 5.82 -1.92
N GLU A 43 -10.99 6.57 -2.59
CA GLU A 43 -12.28 7.02 -2.07
C GLU A 43 -13.20 5.85 -1.72
N ARG A 44 -13.13 4.77 -2.51
CA ARG A 44 -13.80 3.48 -2.23
C ARG A 44 -13.11 2.66 -1.15
N ARG A 45 -12.13 3.22 -0.44
CA ARG A 45 -11.39 2.59 0.67
C ARG A 45 -10.73 1.28 0.27
N ILE A 46 -10.06 1.27 -0.89
CA ILE A 46 -9.25 0.13 -1.29
C ILE A 46 -8.28 -0.27 -0.17
N ARG A 47 -8.17 -1.57 0.06
CA ARG A 47 -7.24 -2.09 1.07
C ARG A 47 -5.79 -1.92 0.61
N PRO A 48 -4.85 -1.66 1.53
CA PRO A 48 -3.43 -1.53 1.20
C PRO A 48 -2.78 -2.83 0.71
N ASP A 49 -3.41 -3.99 0.95
CA ASP A 49 -2.97 -5.31 0.53
C ASP A 49 -3.83 -5.91 -0.59
N ALA A 50 -4.57 -5.07 -1.33
CA ALA A 50 -5.50 -5.52 -2.36
C ALA A 50 -4.81 -6.19 -3.56
N PHE A 51 -3.57 -5.86 -3.88
CA PHE A 51 -2.84 -6.43 -5.02
C PHE A 51 -1.62 -7.20 -4.54
N THR A 52 -1.36 -8.36 -5.14
CA THR A 52 -0.26 -9.26 -4.75
C THR A 52 0.58 -9.66 -5.96
N MET A 53 1.73 -10.28 -5.73
CA MET A 53 2.55 -10.83 -6.82
C MET A 53 1.76 -11.82 -7.69
N ASP A 54 0.89 -12.63 -7.09
CA ASP A 54 0.08 -13.62 -7.80
C ASP A 54 -1.09 -12.98 -8.57
N HIS A 55 -1.60 -11.86 -8.07
CA HIS A 55 -2.76 -11.14 -8.61
C HIS A 55 -2.46 -9.64 -8.75
N PRO A 56 -1.53 -9.24 -9.66
CA PRO A 56 -1.05 -7.87 -9.70
C PRO A 56 -2.09 -6.89 -10.25
N PHE A 57 -2.97 -7.32 -11.16
CA PHE A 57 -3.95 -6.45 -11.82
C PHE A 57 -5.40 -6.74 -11.42
N ARG A 58 -5.60 -7.64 -10.46
CA ARG A 58 -6.92 -8.01 -9.94
C ARG A 58 -6.87 -7.94 -8.43
N ALA A 59 -7.75 -7.14 -7.83
CA ALA A 59 -7.83 -7.05 -6.39
C ALA A 59 -8.15 -8.44 -5.80
N ALA A 60 -7.26 -8.94 -4.94
CA ALA A 60 -7.43 -10.19 -4.24
C ALA A 60 -8.66 -10.11 -3.33
N GLN A 61 -9.62 -11.00 -3.55
CA GLN A 61 -10.75 -11.16 -2.64
C GLN A 61 -10.28 -12.03 -1.47
N ARG A 62 -10.20 -11.45 -0.27
CA ARG A 62 -10.17 -12.27 0.95
C ARG A 62 -11.59 -12.39 1.47
N ASN A 63 -12.09 -13.62 1.52
CA ASN A 63 -13.21 -13.96 2.38
C ASN A 63 -12.79 -13.65 3.83
N ALA A 64 -13.65 -12.98 4.58
CA ALA A 64 -13.42 -12.74 5.99
C ALA A 64 -13.20 -14.09 6.70
N ALA A 65 -12.11 -14.18 7.45
CA ALA A 65 -11.92 -15.24 8.44
C ALA A 65 -12.72 -14.87 9.70
#